data_AF-A0AAD5GNB6-F1
#
_entry.id   AF-A0AAD5GNB6-F1
#
_cell.length_a   1.000
_cell.length_b   1.000
_cell.length_c   1.000
_cell.angle_alpha   90.00
_cell.angle_beta   90.00
_cell.angle_gamma   90.00
#
_symmetry.space_group_name_H-M   'P 1'
#
loop_
_entity.id
_entity.type
_entity.pdbx_description
1 polymer ?
#
loop_
_entity_poly.entity_id
_entity_poly.type
_entity_poly.pdbx_seq_one_letter_code
_entity_poly.pdbx_strand_id
1 'polypeptide(L)'
;YNSTRLFDYPSIVPMECVVQGIIETQHVEALEILLLGLCGVPKENLRVHELCLKSGPNLGSEASEIRILCDLMQPEPAWTVRHVGGADQISVLVRTMVESKASKHVLRLFYLLGYKLDHELLRVGFAFHFQRGAQITVTVSSYSKLLKLHATDDDNVPVTPGIQMVEVTAPASAENYTEVAAAVSSFCEYLAPLLHLSKPGVSTGVVPTAAAAAASLMSFSGSTNIHLEI
;
A
#
# COMPACT_ATOMS: atom_id res chain seq x y z
N TYR A 1 6.39 -7.79 23.67
CA TYR A 1 5.08 -8.44 23.41
C TYR A 1 4.72 -9.34 24.58
N ASN A 2 3.53 -9.24 25.19
CA ASN A 2 3.12 -10.15 26.28
C ASN A 2 2.72 -11.49 25.65
N SER A 3 3.48 -12.55 25.92
CA SER A 3 3.56 -13.84 25.19
C SER A 3 2.25 -14.66 25.08
N THR A 4 1.12 -14.20 25.63
CA THR A 4 -0.13 -14.97 25.73
C THR A 4 -1.28 -14.46 24.86
N ARG A 5 -1.18 -13.29 24.22
CA ARG A 5 -2.26 -12.75 23.36
C ARG A 5 -2.00 -13.05 21.88
N LEU A 6 -2.98 -13.68 21.23
CA LEU A 6 -2.95 -13.97 19.79
C LEU A 6 -3.22 -12.74 18.92
N PHE A 7 -4.08 -11.85 19.42
CA PHE A 7 -4.45 -10.57 18.81
C PHE A 7 -4.41 -9.47 19.86
N ASP A 8 -4.02 -8.26 19.44
CA ASP A 8 -4.36 -7.05 20.17
C ASP A 8 -5.79 -6.61 19.82
N TYR A 9 -6.35 -5.68 20.61
CA TYR A 9 -7.66 -5.10 20.28
C TYR A 9 -7.62 -4.57 18.85
N PRO A 10 -8.56 -4.97 17.97
CA PRO A 10 -8.56 -4.51 16.59
C PRO A 10 -8.69 -2.99 16.57
N SER A 11 -7.83 -2.34 15.79
CA SER A 11 -8.09 -0.98 15.37
C SER A 11 -9.21 -1.07 14.34
N ILE A 12 -10.46 -0.94 14.80
CA ILE A 12 -11.61 -0.94 13.89
C ILE A 12 -11.57 0.39 13.15
N VAL A 13 -10.99 0.39 11.96
CA VAL A 13 -11.16 1.45 10.98
C VAL A 13 -12.26 0.99 10.05
N PRO A 14 -13.55 1.30 10.32
CA PRO A 14 -14.66 0.64 9.63
C PRO A 14 -14.65 0.88 8.12
N MET A 15 -13.93 1.90 7.63
CA MET A 15 -13.79 2.22 6.22
C MET A 15 -12.37 2.69 5.87
N GLU A 16 -11.91 2.34 4.67
CA GLU A 16 -10.68 2.86 4.09
C GLU A 16 -11.02 3.42 2.70
N CYS A 17 -10.54 4.64 2.41
CA CYS A 17 -10.54 5.22 1.08
C CYS A 17 -9.27 4.77 0.34
N VAL A 18 -9.41 4.17 -0.83
CA VAL A 18 -8.28 3.65 -1.61
C VAL A 18 -8.37 4.07 -3.09
N VAL A 19 -7.26 4.55 -3.61
CA VAL A 19 -7.04 4.79 -5.05
C VAL A 19 -5.71 4.14 -5.44
N GLN A 20 -5.64 3.58 -6.64
CA GLN A 20 -4.48 2.84 -7.14
C GLN A 20 -4.08 3.29 -8.54
N GLY A 21 -2.81 3.16 -8.85
CA GLY A 21 -2.26 3.41 -10.16
C GLY A 21 -0.94 2.68 -10.35
N ILE A 22 -0.40 2.80 -11.54
CA ILE A 22 0.88 2.19 -11.89
C ILE A 22 1.83 3.26 -12.41
N ILE A 23 3.12 3.05 -12.14
CA ILE A 23 4.20 3.88 -12.66
C ILE A 23 5.34 3.00 -13.15
N GLU A 24 5.97 3.39 -14.25
CA GLU A 24 7.16 2.71 -14.74
C GLU A 24 8.34 2.96 -13.79
N THR A 25 9.19 1.95 -13.58
CA THR A 25 10.34 2.04 -12.66
C THR A 25 11.24 3.24 -12.97
N GLN A 26 11.40 3.59 -14.25
CA GLN A 26 12.22 4.74 -14.68
C GLN A 26 11.68 6.10 -14.20
N HIS A 27 10.42 6.20 -13.78
CA HIS A 27 9.79 7.44 -13.32
C HIS A 27 9.60 7.49 -11.79
N VAL A 28 9.98 6.44 -11.07
CA VAL A 28 9.79 6.34 -9.60
C VAL A 28 10.58 7.42 -8.85
N GLU A 29 11.79 7.72 -9.30
CA GLU A 29 12.62 8.77 -8.67
C GLU A 29 11.97 10.15 -8.79
N ALA A 30 11.44 10.48 -9.97
CA ALA A 30 10.71 11.74 -10.16
C ALA A 30 9.46 11.81 -9.29
N LEU A 31 8.73 10.69 -9.15
CA LEU A 31 7.58 10.60 -8.25
C LEU A 31 8.00 10.78 -6.79
N GLU A 32 9.11 10.19 -6.35
CA GLU A 32 9.64 10.36 -5.00
C GLU A 32 9.95 11.83 -4.69
N ILE A 33 10.61 12.54 -5.62
CA ILE A 33 10.92 13.97 -5.47
C ILE A 33 9.63 14.80 -5.36
N LEU A 34 8.65 14.52 -6.23
CA LEU A 34 7.35 15.18 -6.19
C LEU A 34 6.65 14.94 -4.85
N LEU A 35 6.60 13.69 -4.39
CA LEU A 35 5.97 13.32 -3.12
C LEU A 35 6.68 13.96 -1.93
N LEU A 36 8.01 14.03 -1.92
CA LEU A 36 8.77 14.72 -0.88
C LEU A 36 8.38 16.21 -0.82
N GLY A 37 8.28 16.87 -1.97
CA GLY A 37 7.87 18.27 -2.06
C GLY A 37 6.41 18.52 -1.66
N LEU A 38 5.49 17.61 -2.01
CA LEU A 38 4.07 17.72 -1.70
C LEU A 38 3.73 17.35 -0.25
N CYS A 39 4.39 16.33 0.30
CA CYS A 39 4.09 15.79 1.62
C CYS A 39 4.89 16.49 2.73
N GLY A 40 6.09 17.01 2.41
CA GLY A 40 6.94 17.73 3.38
C GLY A 40 7.45 16.87 4.54
N VAL A 41 7.35 15.54 4.43
CA VAL A 41 7.75 14.55 5.43
C VAL A 41 8.73 13.55 4.81
N PRO A 42 9.63 12.95 5.61
CA PRO A 42 10.55 11.95 5.10
C PRO A 42 9.81 10.70 4.61
N LYS A 43 10.41 10.01 3.64
CA LYS A 43 9.94 8.69 3.20
C LYS A 43 10.30 7.62 4.23
N GLU A 44 9.44 6.61 4.33
CA GLU A 44 9.68 5.41 5.12
C GLU A 44 9.81 4.22 4.18
N ASN A 45 10.92 3.48 4.27
CA ASN A 45 11.10 2.27 3.48
C ASN A 45 10.18 1.16 4.00
N LEU A 46 9.64 0.37 3.09
CA LEU A 46 8.81 -0.79 3.42
C LEU A 46 9.38 -2.06 2.82
N ARG A 47 9.30 -3.14 3.60
CA ARG A 47 9.57 -4.51 3.17
C ARG A 47 8.59 -5.41 3.92
N VAL A 48 7.56 -5.88 3.25
CA VAL A 48 6.44 -6.61 3.87
C VAL A 48 6.32 -7.98 3.22
N HIS A 49 6.30 -9.03 4.04
CA HIS A 49 5.92 -10.38 3.61
C HIS A 49 4.42 -10.55 3.76
N GLU A 50 3.74 -10.76 2.64
CA GLU A 50 2.28 -10.89 2.58
C GLU A 50 1.90 -12.36 2.33
N LEU A 51 1.06 -12.91 3.21
CA LEU A 51 0.46 -14.24 3.08
C LEU A 51 -1.03 -14.05 2.76
N CYS A 52 -1.45 -14.50 1.59
CA CYS A 52 -2.85 -14.44 1.17
C CYS A 52 -3.53 -15.77 1.44
N LEU A 53 -4.54 -15.75 2.31
CA LEU A 53 -5.32 -16.92 2.71
C LEU A 53 -6.72 -16.87 2.11
N LYS A 54 -7.23 -17.99 1.65
CA LYS A 54 -8.62 -18.15 1.20
C LYS A 54 -9.39 -19.12 2.10
N SER A 55 -10.66 -18.83 2.34
CA SER A 55 -11.55 -19.70 3.09
C SER A 55 -11.71 -21.05 2.38
N GLY A 56 -11.55 -22.14 3.13
CA GLY A 56 -11.93 -23.47 2.64
C GLY A 56 -13.45 -23.62 2.50
N PRO A 57 -13.92 -24.70 1.85
CA PRO A 57 -15.35 -24.94 1.61
C PRO A 57 -16.18 -25.10 2.91
N ASN A 58 -15.52 -25.28 4.06
CA ASN A 58 -16.16 -25.51 5.35
C ASN A 58 -16.54 -24.20 6.08
N LEU A 59 -16.15 -23.03 5.56
CA LEU A 59 -16.27 -21.73 6.23
C LEU A 59 -17.47 -20.88 5.76
N GLY A 60 -18.31 -21.41 4.88
CA GLY A 60 -19.51 -20.74 4.36
C GLY A 60 -19.63 -20.82 2.84
N SER A 61 -20.74 -20.29 2.31
CA SER A 61 -21.00 -20.28 0.86
C SER A 61 -20.23 -19.18 0.12
N GLU A 62 -19.74 -18.17 0.82
CA GLU A 62 -19.01 -17.04 0.21
C GLU A 62 -17.51 -17.18 0.47
N ALA A 63 -16.72 -16.98 -0.59
CA ALA A 63 -15.26 -17.00 -0.47
C ALA A 63 -14.78 -15.74 0.27
N SER A 64 -14.05 -15.94 1.37
CA SER A 64 -13.38 -14.88 2.13
C SER A 64 -11.88 -14.96 1.92
N GLU A 65 -11.25 -13.81 1.68
CA GLU A 65 -9.79 -13.65 1.65
C GLU A 65 -9.31 -12.96 2.92
N ILE A 66 -8.20 -13.42 3.49
CA ILE A 66 -7.51 -12.80 4.62
C ILE A 66 -6.05 -12.60 4.25
N ARG A 67 -5.50 -11.44 4.58
CA ARG A 67 -4.09 -11.14 4.40
C ARG A 67 -3.39 -11.08 5.74
N ILE A 68 -2.30 -11.81 5.87
CA ILE A 68 -1.39 -11.71 7.00
C ILE A 68 -0.14 -11.01 6.51
N LEU A 69 0.22 -9.92 7.15
CA LEU A 69 1.32 -9.04 6.79
C LEU A 69 2.39 -9.13 7.88
N CYS A 70 3.65 -9.28 7.48
CA CYS A 70 4.80 -9.22 8.38
C CYS A 70 5.72 -8.10 7.93
N ASP A 71 5.87 -7.07 8.77
CA ASP A 71 6.83 -6.00 8.52
C ASP A 71 8.25 -6.49 8.84
N LEU A 72 9.08 -6.60 7.81
CA LEU A 72 10.46 -7.07 7.88
C LEU A 72 11.46 -5.94 8.16
N MET A 73 11.02 -4.68 8.17
CA MET A 73 11.86 -3.53 8.54
C MET A 73 11.99 -3.37 10.05
N GLN A 74 11.11 -4.01 10.83
CA GLN A 74 11.15 -3.97 12.29
C GLN A 74 12.12 -5.01 12.86
N PRO A 75 12.85 -4.69 13.95
CA PRO A 75 13.77 -5.62 14.59
C PRO A 75 13.05 -6.84 15.19
N GLU A 76 11.81 -6.68 15.64
CA GLU A 76 10.91 -7.79 15.95
C GLU A 76 9.79 -7.82 14.90
N PRO A 77 9.62 -8.93 14.15
CA PRO A 77 8.62 -9.00 13.09
C PRO A 77 7.22 -8.81 13.67
N ALA A 78 6.59 -7.69 13.28
CA ALA A 78 5.25 -7.35 13.67
C ALA A 78 4.27 -7.97 12.67
N TRP A 79 3.42 -8.87 13.15
CA TRP A 79 2.39 -9.52 12.33
C TRP A 79 1.09 -8.74 12.43
N THR A 80 0.45 -8.53 11.29
CA THR A 80 -0.83 -7.82 11.19
C THR A 80 -1.77 -8.64 10.32
N VAL A 81 -3.00 -8.80 10.77
CA VAL A 81 -4.06 -9.46 9.99
C VAL A 81 -4.97 -8.40 9.45
N ARG A 82 -5.22 -8.45 8.15
CA ARG A 82 -6.11 -7.57 7.42
C ARG A 82 -7.20 -8.39 6.72
N HIS A 83 -8.45 -8.07 7.03
CA HIS A 83 -9.61 -8.51 6.26
C HIS A 83 -10.17 -7.31 5.50
N VAL A 84 -10.42 -7.49 4.22
CA VAL A 84 -10.99 -6.46 3.36
C VAL A 84 -12.36 -6.96 2.89
N GLY A 85 -13.41 -6.25 3.30
CA GLY A 85 -14.79 -6.53 2.93
C GLY A 85 -15.14 -6.05 1.52
N GLY A 86 -16.40 -6.29 1.13
CA GLY A 86 -16.95 -5.84 -0.15
C GLY A 86 -16.88 -4.32 -0.35
N ALA A 87 -16.81 -3.92 -1.62
CA ALA A 87 -16.57 -2.56 -2.09
C ALA A 87 -17.88 -1.80 -2.36
N ASP A 88 -17.99 -0.54 -1.92
CA ASP A 88 -19.10 0.35 -2.31
C ASP A 88 -18.71 1.32 -3.44
N GLN A 89 -19.71 1.82 -4.19
CA GLN A 89 -19.52 2.51 -5.46
C GLN A 89 -19.33 4.04 -5.34
N ILE A 90 -18.09 4.48 -5.13
CA ILE A 90 -17.66 5.89 -5.34
C ILE A 90 -16.36 5.89 -6.20
N SER A 91 -16.01 7.02 -6.80
CA SER A 91 -14.80 7.26 -7.61
C SER A 91 -13.49 6.88 -6.88
N VAL A 92 -13.48 7.04 -5.57
CA VAL A 92 -12.52 6.43 -4.63
C VAL A 92 -13.15 5.16 -4.08
N LEU A 93 -12.42 4.05 -4.03
CA LEU A 93 -12.96 2.85 -3.40
C LEU A 93 -13.05 3.07 -1.89
N VAL A 94 -14.27 3.13 -1.37
CA VAL A 94 -14.54 3.00 0.06
C VAL A 94 -14.90 1.55 0.34
N ARG A 95 -14.14 0.91 1.22
CA ARG A 95 -14.35 -0.50 1.59
C ARG A 95 -14.21 -0.69 3.09
N THR A 96 -14.93 -1.67 3.62
CA THR A 96 -14.73 -2.08 5.02
C THR A 96 -13.38 -2.76 5.17
N MET A 97 -12.61 -2.35 6.16
CA MET A 97 -11.31 -2.92 6.47
C MET A 97 -11.22 -3.21 7.97
N VAL A 98 -10.75 -4.40 8.33
CA VAL A 98 -10.50 -4.74 9.73
C VAL A 98 -9.05 -5.15 9.84
N GLU A 99 -8.32 -4.47 10.73
CA GLU A 99 -6.91 -4.72 10.99
C GLU A 99 -6.66 -4.99 12.47
N SER A 100 -5.82 -5.99 12.76
CA SER A 100 -5.38 -6.28 14.12
C SER A 100 -3.93 -6.78 14.11
N LYS A 101 -3.14 -6.30 15.07
CA LYS A 101 -1.82 -6.86 15.36
C LYS A 101 -1.99 -8.27 15.91
N ALA A 102 -1.12 -9.16 15.48
CA ALA A 102 -1.16 -10.56 15.84
C ALA A 102 0.22 -11.08 16.22
N SER A 103 0.22 -12.24 16.87
CA SER A 103 1.45 -12.97 17.15
C SER A 103 1.91 -13.80 15.94
N LYS A 104 3.16 -14.30 15.98
CA LYS A 104 3.72 -15.25 15.01
C LYS A 104 2.91 -16.55 14.80
N HIS A 105 1.97 -16.86 15.69
CA HIS A 105 1.14 -18.08 15.61
C HIS A 105 -0.13 -17.88 14.77
N VAL A 106 -0.35 -16.69 14.23
CA VAL A 106 -1.58 -16.32 13.54
C VAL A 106 -1.86 -17.16 12.29
N LEU A 107 -0.83 -17.52 11.53
CA LEU A 107 -1.00 -18.41 10.37
C LEU A 107 -1.55 -19.78 10.78
N ARG A 108 -1.01 -20.36 11.86
CA ARG A 108 -1.49 -21.64 12.40
C ARG A 108 -2.94 -21.56 12.85
N LEU A 109 -3.33 -20.45 13.47
CA LEU A 109 -4.72 -20.22 13.88
C LEU A 109 -5.65 -20.24 12.66
N PHE A 110 -5.33 -19.52 11.58
CA PHE A 110 -6.18 -19.48 10.39
C PHE A 110 -6.28 -20.84 9.68
N TYR A 111 -5.22 -21.65 9.69
CA TYR A 111 -5.30 -23.03 9.21
C TYR A 111 -6.28 -23.87 10.05
N LEU A 112 -6.27 -23.73 11.38
CA LEU A 112 -7.24 -24.41 12.25
C LEU A 112 -8.68 -23.96 12.02
N LEU A 113 -8.87 -22.69 11.62
CA LEU A 113 -10.17 -22.15 11.25
C LEU A 113 -10.64 -22.65 9.87
N GLY A 114 -9.78 -23.30 9.08
CA GLY A 114 -10.13 -23.85 7.77
C GLY A 114 -9.75 -22.97 6.59
N TYR A 115 -8.95 -21.92 6.81
CA TYR A 115 -8.31 -21.18 5.72
C TYR A 115 -7.14 -21.97 5.15
N LYS A 116 -6.83 -21.71 3.88
CA LYS A 116 -5.67 -22.28 3.19
C LYS A 116 -4.84 -21.15 2.58
N LEU A 117 -3.53 -21.36 2.56
CA LEU A 117 -2.64 -20.46 1.84
C LEU A 117 -2.88 -20.56 0.34
N ASP A 118 -3.12 -19.43 -0.29
CA ASP A 118 -3.32 -19.30 -1.73
C ASP A 118 -2.01 -18.92 -2.42
N HIS A 119 -1.38 -17.83 -1.95
CA HIS A 119 -0.09 -17.36 -2.45
C HIS A 119 0.63 -16.49 -1.41
N GLU A 120 1.92 -16.28 -1.62
CA GLU A 120 2.75 -15.37 -0.84
C GLU A 120 3.45 -14.36 -1.75
N LEU A 121 3.60 -13.14 -1.25
CA LEU A 121 4.28 -12.06 -1.95
C LEU A 121 5.27 -11.38 -1.02
N LEU A 122 6.37 -10.90 -1.60
CA LEU A 122 7.22 -9.90 -0.98
C LEU A 122 6.89 -8.55 -1.61
N ARG A 123 6.44 -7.61 -0.78
CA ARG A 123 6.18 -6.23 -1.16
C ARG A 123 7.34 -5.35 -0.70
N VAL A 124 7.95 -4.61 -1.62
CA VAL A 124 9.12 -3.75 -1.33
C VAL A 124 8.91 -2.37 -1.93
N GLY A 125 9.29 -1.32 -1.21
CA GLY A 125 9.15 0.05 -1.70
C GLY A 125 9.32 1.10 -0.62
N PHE A 126 8.51 2.16 -0.69
CA PHE A 126 8.48 3.23 0.30
C PHE A 126 7.07 3.81 0.47
N ALA A 127 6.85 4.49 1.59
CA ALA A 127 5.62 5.18 1.91
C ALA A 127 5.88 6.59 2.46
N PHE A 128 4.90 7.47 2.25
CA PHE A 128 4.80 8.78 2.90
C PHE A 128 3.50 8.82 3.71
N HIS A 129 3.60 9.23 4.97
CA HIS A 129 2.47 9.36 5.89
C HIS A 129 2.32 10.82 6.31
N PHE A 130 1.22 11.47 5.96
CA PHE A 130 1.03 12.89 6.22
C PHE A 130 -0.43 13.25 6.51
N GLN A 131 -0.64 14.46 7.03
CA GLN A 131 -1.97 15.00 7.32
C GLN A 131 -2.30 16.14 6.35
N ARG A 132 -3.38 15.99 5.58
CA ARG A 132 -3.86 17.02 4.65
C ARG A 132 -5.37 16.88 4.43
N GLY A 133 -6.16 17.48 5.31
CA GLY A 133 -7.62 17.26 5.38
C GLY A 133 -8.00 15.89 5.96
N ALA A 134 -7.21 14.85 5.66
CA ALA A 134 -7.26 13.52 6.27
C ALA A 134 -5.84 12.98 6.47
N GLN A 135 -5.72 11.86 7.20
CA GLN A 135 -4.47 11.10 7.30
C GLN A 135 -4.25 10.33 6.00
N ILE A 136 -3.37 10.81 5.13
CA ILE A 136 -3.13 10.19 3.83
C ILE A 136 -1.82 9.42 3.89
N THR A 137 -1.86 8.21 3.33
CA THR A 137 -0.70 7.36 3.11
C THR A 137 -0.54 7.16 1.61
N VAL A 138 0.64 7.49 1.08
CA VAL A 138 1.00 7.16 -0.31
C VAL A 138 2.07 6.09 -0.26
N THR A 139 1.82 4.96 -0.92
CA THR A 139 2.76 3.84 -0.97
C THR A 139 3.14 3.55 -2.40
N VAL A 140 4.44 3.51 -2.68
CA VAL A 140 4.99 3.09 -3.97
C VAL A 140 5.73 1.79 -3.74
N SER A 141 5.32 0.72 -4.41
CA SER A 141 5.87 -0.62 -4.15
C SER A 141 5.85 -1.55 -5.34
N SER A 142 6.86 -2.41 -5.42
CA SER A 142 6.88 -3.59 -6.27
C SER A 142 6.40 -4.82 -5.49
N TYR A 143 5.88 -5.81 -6.23
CA TYR A 143 5.48 -7.10 -5.70
C TYR A 143 6.29 -8.19 -6.37
N SER A 144 6.85 -9.10 -5.58
CA SER A 144 7.61 -10.25 -6.05
C SER A 144 7.04 -11.55 -5.51
N LYS A 145 7.00 -12.60 -6.32
CA LYS A 145 6.68 -13.95 -5.88
C LYS A 145 7.89 -14.55 -5.18
N LEU A 146 7.62 -15.23 -4.07
CA LEU A 146 8.62 -15.99 -3.34
C LEU A 146 8.88 -17.32 -4.06
N LEU A 147 10.13 -17.59 -4.45
CA LEU A 147 10.51 -18.83 -5.14
C LEU A 147 10.49 -20.05 -4.21
N LYS A 148 10.71 -19.81 -2.92
CA LYS A 148 10.60 -20.80 -1.86
C LYS A 148 9.67 -20.25 -0.79
N LEU A 149 8.79 -21.12 -0.29
CA LEU A 149 7.80 -20.77 0.72
C LEU A 149 8.49 -20.09 1.93
N HIS A 150 7.99 -18.92 2.30
CA HIS A 150 8.51 -18.09 3.39
C HIS A 150 9.98 -17.61 3.25
N ALA A 151 10.63 -17.81 2.09
CA ALA A 151 12.02 -17.40 1.89
C ALA A 151 12.08 -15.94 1.43
N THR A 152 12.21 -15.01 2.35
CA THR A 152 12.17 -13.56 2.09
C THR A 152 13.49 -12.98 1.55
N ASP A 153 14.36 -13.81 0.98
CA ASP A 153 15.66 -13.44 0.43
C ASP A 153 15.53 -12.61 -0.87
N ASP A 154 16.62 -12.08 -1.40
CA ASP A 154 16.56 -11.10 -2.51
C ASP A 154 16.37 -11.73 -3.90
N ASP A 155 16.41 -13.07 -4.03
CA ASP A 155 16.29 -13.81 -5.30
C ASP A 155 14.84 -13.96 -5.82
N ASN A 156 13.92 -13.11 -5.36
CA ASN A 156 12.49 -13.21 -5.69
C ASN A 156 12.16 -12.68 -7.09
N VAL A 157 11.15 -13.28 -7.72
CA VAL A 157 10.76 -12.93 -9.10
C VAL A 157 9.69 -11.83 -9.08
N PRO A 158 9.92 -10.65 -9.68
CA PRO A 158 8.93 -9.59 -9.75
C PRO A 158 7.68 -10.06 -10.51
N VAL A 159 6.51 -9.77 -9.95
CA VAL A 159 5.20 -10.06 -10.57
C VAL A 159 4.99 -9.17 -11.80
N THR A 160 5.41 -7.90 -11.70
CA THR A 160 5.30 -6.89 -12.75
C THR A 160 6.65 -6.22 -13.00
N PRO A 161 7.53 -6.84 -13.81
CA PRO A 161 8.84 -6.27 -14.11
C PRO A 161 8.71 -4.88 -14.74
N GLY A 162 9.51 -3.91 -14.25
CA GLY A 162 9.52 -2.55 -14.80
C GLY A 162 8.33 -1.66 -14.41
N ILE A 163 7.38 -2.17 -13.62
CA ILE A 163 6.20 -1.43 -13.16
C ILE A 163 6.09 -1.54 -11.64
N GLN A 164 5.80 -0.41 -11.00
CA GLN A 164 5.49 -0.31 -9.58
C GLN A 164 4.04 0.10 -9.37
N MET A 165 3.45 -0.42 -8.31
CA MET A 165 2.12 -0.04 -7.84
C MET A 165 2.22 1.22 -6.98
N VAL A 166 1.33 2.17 -7.21
CA VAL A 166 1.12 3.34 -6.36
C VAL A 166 -0.25 3.21 -5.73
N GLU A 167 -0.31 3.22 -4.40
CA GLU A 167 -1.55 3.20 -3.63
C GLU A 167 -1.65 4.49 -2.82
N VAL A 168 -2.81 5.13 -2.84
CA VAL A 168 -3.16 6.24 -1.96
C VAL A 168 -4.27 5.77 -1.05
N THR A 169 -4.01 5.69 0.25
CA THR A 169 -4.98 5.24 1.24
C THR A 169 -5.22 6.29 2.32
N ALA A 170 -6.44 6.30 2.86
CA ALA A 170 -6.77 7.10 4.04
C ALA A 170 -7.83 6.37 4.88
N PRO A 171 -7.63 6.26 6.22
CA PRO A 171 -8.65 5.72 7.10
C PRO A 171 -9.86 6.66 7.15
N ALA A 172 -11.05 6.07 7.18
CA ALA A 172 -12.31 6.79 7.21
C ALA A 172 -13.31 6.11 8.19
N SER A 173 -14.39 6.81 8.47
CA SER A 173 -15.56 6.30 9.18
C SER A 173 -16.82 6.51 8.34
N ALA A 174 -17.92 5.87 8.75
CA ALA A 174 -19.22 6.08 8.11
C ALA A 174 -19.69 7.55 8.15
N GLU A 175 -19.13 8.36 9.06
CA GLU A 175 -19.54 9.76 9.26
C GLU A 175 -18.72 10.74 8.40
N ASN A 176 -17.48 10.41 8.04
CA ASN A 176 -16.57 11.34 7.38
C ASN A 176 -16.01 10.87 6.03
N TYR A 177 -16.40 9.69 5.54
CA TYR A 177 -15.82 9.10 4.32
C TYR A 177 -15.93 10.01 3.09
N THR A 178 -16.97 10.85 2.99
CA THR A 178 -17.13 11.78 1.87
C THR A 178 -16.05 12.87 1.86
N GLU A 179 -15.72 13.39 3.04
CA GLU A 179 -14.68 14.42 3.23
C GLU A 179 -13.30 13.82 2.99
N VAL A 180 -13.05 12.62 3.53
CA VAL A 180 -11.80 11.88 3.32
C VAL A 180 -11.62 11.55 1.83
N ALA A 181 -12.66 11.08 1.14
CA ALA A 181 -12.62 10.79 -0.28
C ALA A 181 -12.34 12.05 -1.13
N ALA A 182 -12.89 13.20 -0.75
CA ALA A 182 -12.61 14.48 -1.42
C ALA A 182 -11.16 14.93 -1.21
N ALA A 183 -10.63 14.81 0.00
CA ALA A 183 -9.23 15.12 0.31
C ALA A 183 -8.25 14.22 -0.47
N VAL A 184 -8.52 12.90 -0.50
CA VAL A 184 -7.75 11.94 -1.29
C VAL A 184 -7.81 12.27 -2.78
N SER A 185 -9.00 12.55 -3.30
CA SER A 185 -9.20 12.89 -4.73
C SER A 185 -8.44 14.16 -5.11
N SER A 186 -8.55 15.22 -4.31
CA SER A 186 -7.82 16.47 -4.51
C SER A 186 -6.30 16.27 -4.44
N PHE A 187 -5.81 15.40 -3.55
CA PHE A 187 -4.39 15.08 -3.50
C PHE A 187 -3.93 14.33 -4.77
N CYS A 188 -4.74 13.40 -5.29
CA CYS A 188 -4.40 12.62 -6.48
C CYS A 188 -4.23 13.49 -7.74
N GLU A 189 -4.89 14.65 -7.82
CA GLU A 189 -4.74 15.59 -8.94
C GLU A 189 -3.29 16.10 -9.09
N TYR A 190 -2.56 16.24 -7.99
CA TYR A 190 -1.14 16.63 -8.04
C TYR A 190 -0.24 15.54 -8.64
N LEU A 191 -0.69 14.28 -8.64
CA LEU A 191 0.06 13.13 -9.16
C LEU A 191 -0.24 12.83 -10.64
N ALA A 192 -1.34 13.37 -11.16
CA ALA A 192 -1.81 13.18 -12.53
C ALA A 192 -0.75 13.40 -13.63
N PRO A 193 0.23 14.32 -13.49
CA PRO A 193 1.28 14.48 -14.50
C PRO A 193 2.18 13.24 -14.69
N LEU A 194 2.36 12.43 -13.64
CA LEU A 194 3.26 11.27 -13.63
C LEU A 194 2.53 9.93 -13.69
N LEU A 195 1.33 9.83 -13.10
CA LEU A 195 0.56 8.58 -13.12
C LEU A 195 -0.94 8.81 -13.06
N HIS A 196 -1.69 7.83 -13.56
CA HIS A 196 -3.14 7.84 -13.50
C HIS A 196 -3.59 7.00 -12.31
N LEU A 197 -4.38 7.62 -11.44
CA LEU A 197 -4.93 7.00 -10.25
C LEU A 197 -6.42 6.74 -10.48
N SER A 198 -6.85 5.51 -10.20
CA SER A 198 -8.22 5.05 -10.39
C SER A 198 -8.66 4.12 -9.28
N LYS A 199 -9.93 3.74 -9.31
CA LYS A 199 -10.49 2.78 -8.38
C LYS A 199 -9.74 1.44 -8.49
N PRO A 200 -9.33 0.81 -7.38
CA PRO A 200 -8.81 -0.55 -7.37
C PRO A 200 -9.65 -1.50 -8.23
N GLY A 201 -8.99 -2.26 -9.11
CA GLY A 201 -9.64 -3.18 -10.06
C GLY A 201 -10.01 -2.55 -11.41
N VAL A 202 -9.92 -1.22 -11.56
CA VAL A 202 -9.99 -0.55 -12.87
C VAL A 202 -8.57 -0.46 -13.41
N SER A 203 -8.29 -1.13 -14.53
CA SER A 203 -6.96 -1.06 -15.14
C SER A 203 -6.83 0.27 -15.88
N THR A 204 -5.92 1.11 -15.40
CA THR A 204 -5.53 2.34 -16.09
C THR A 204 -4.07 2.21 -16.51
N GLY A 205 -3.80 2.48 -17.79
CA GLY A 205 -2.47 2.36 -18.36
C GLY A 205 -1.49 3.42 -17.83
N VAL A 206 -0.25 3.35 -18.31
CA VAL A 206 0.78 4.36 -18.03
C VAL A 206 0.41 5.69 -18.70
N VAL A 207 0.70 6.80 -18.04
CA VAL A 207 0.37 8.14 -18.54
C VAL A 207 1.38 8.58 -19.62
N PRO A 208 0.94 9.02 -20.81
CA PRO A 208 1.85 9.46 -21.88
C PRO A 208 2.74 10.65 -21.53
N THR A 209 2.30 11.52 -20.61
CA THR A 209 3.05 12.70 -20.17
C THR A 209 4.11 12.41 -19.11
N ALA A 210 4.15 11.18 -18.56
CA ALA A 210 5.01 10.84 -17.44
C ALA A 210 6.48 11.13 -17.72
N ALA A 211 6.97 10.79 -18.91
CA ALA A 211 8.36 11.04 -19.30
C ALA A 211 8.73 12.52 -19.32
N ALA A 212 7.88 13.38 -19.89
CA ALA A 212 8.13 14.82 -19.97
C ALA A 212 8.04 15.49 -18.59
N ALA A 213 7.06 15.09 -17.77
CA ALA A 213 6.90 15.58 -16.41
C ALA A 213 8.07 15.15 -15.51
N ALA A 214 8.51 13.89 -15.62
CA ALA A 214 9.66 13.38 -14.91
C ALA A 214 10.93 14.14 -15.29
N ALA A 215 11.23 14.30 -16.58
CA ALA A 215 12.39 15.06 -17.06
C ALA A 215 12.41 16.49 -16.52
N SER A 216 11.24 17.15 -16.45
CA SER A 216 11.10 18.49 -15.89
C SER A 216 11.47 18.52 -14.42
N LEU A 217 10.91 17.64 -13.58
CA LEU A 217 11.21 17.57 -12.15
C LEU A 217 12.69 17.29 -11.87
N MET A 218 13.30 16.38 -12.64
CA MET A 218 14.70 15.99 -12.49
C MET A 218 15.69 17.11 -12.88
N SER A 219 15.27 18.08 -13.70
CA SER A 219 16.12 19.23 -14.06
C SER A 219 16.20 20.31 -12.98
N PHE A 220 15.16 20.44 -12.14
CA PHE A 220 15.15 21.40 -11.04
C PHE A 220 16.02 20.96 -9.85
N SER A 221 16.14 19.66 -9.59
CA SER A 221 16.99 19.12 -8.52
C SER A 221 18.49 19.31 -8.78
N GLY A 222 18.89 19.57 -10.03
CA GLY A 222 20.27 19.88 -10.41
C GLY A 222 20.69 21.36 -10.23
N SER A 223 19.78 22.25 -9.82
CA SER A 223 19.99 23.71 -9.85
C SER A 223 20.33 24.36 -8.51
N THR A 224 20.58 23.62 -7.43
CA THR A 224 21.07 24.20 -6.17
C THR A 224 22.57 24.48 -6.20
N ASN A 225 22.99 25.45 -7.01
CA ASN A 225 24.20 26.23 -6.83
C ASN A 225 23.79 27.71 -6.81
N ILE A 226 23.04 28.10 -5.78
CA ILE A 226 22.84 29.51 -5.49
C ILE A 226 24.07 29.95 -4.71
N HIS A 227 25.06 30.45 -5.44
CA HIS A 227 26.25 31.10 -4.91
C HIS A 227 25.78 32.35 -4.14
N LEU A 228 25.64 32.24 -2.82
CA LEU A 228 25.51 33.39 -1.94
C LEU A 228 26.91 34.00 -1.79
N GLU A 229 27.25 34.89 -2.71
CA GLU A 229 28.30 35.88 -2.48
C GLU A 229 27.74 36.95 -1.54
N ILE A 230 28.32 37.02 -0.34
CA ILE A 230 28.27 38.17 0.57
C ILE A 230 29.43 39.09 0.21
#